data_AF-M9RJQ3-F1
#
_entry.id   AF-M9RJQ3-F1
#
_cell.length_a   1.000
_cell.length_b   1.000
_cell.length_c   1.000
_cell.angle_alpha   90.00
_cell.angle_beta   90.00
_cell.angle_gamma   90.00
#
_symmetry.space_group_name_H-M   'P 1'
#
loop_
_entity.id
_entity.type
_entity.pdbx_description
1 polymer ?
#
loop_
_entity_poly.entity_id
_entity_poly.type
_entity_poly.pdbx_seq_one_letter_code
_entity_poly.pdbx_strand_id
1 'polypeptide(L)'
;MGFTEANFRNKEQPSAVGDCVLQTIHNWHVEGKKIYEEENSQIKLDLSSSTYLCVSYRQQCDQDVRQYQIHSFPLVFPKVDRWIYSGRALRGYVSKDPGKVIFDWYGLSGGQLKYYPRAVDALFSSQIFELETPKRLDTFDRVHDYWPDDSRMITEGLLGFKHQVQRLI
;
A
#
# COMPACT_ATOMS: atom_id res chain seq x y z
N MET A 1 -20.13 -5.48 -24.65
CA MET A 1 -20.53 -6.49 -23.64
C MET A 1 -19.51 -6.43 -22.53
N GLY A 2 -19.93 -6.17 -21.29
CA GLY A 2 -19.02 -6.09 -20.13
C GLY A 2 -18.85 -7.46 -19.46
N PHE A 3 -17.73 -7.65 -18.76
CA PHE A 3 -17.56 -8.79 -17.87
C PHE A 3 -18.48 -8.64 -16.65
N THR A 4 -19.04 -9.76 -16.21
CA THR A 4 -19.90 -9.82 -15.03
C THR A 4 -19.20 -10.59 -13.90
N GLU A 5 -19.70 -10.44 -12.68
CA GLU A 5 -19.25 -11.25 -11.55
C GLU A 5 -19.37 -12.77 -11.82
N ALA A 6 -20.37 -13.18 -12.62
CA ALA A 6 -20.56 -14.58 -13.00
C ALA A 6 -19.35 -15.15 -13.76
N ASN A 7 -18.73 -14.36 -14.66
CA ASN A 7 -17.53 -14.80 -15.38
C ASN A 7 -16.38 -15.10 -14.40
N PHE A 8 -16.23 -14.28 -13.35
CA PHE A 8 -15.23 -14.52 -12.31
C PHE A 8 -15.56 -15.75 -11.46
N ARG A 9 -16.82 -15.91 -11.03
CA ARG A 9 -17.26 -17.06 -10.23
C ARG A 9 -17.10 -18.37 -10.97
N ASN A 10 -17.40 -18.37 -12.27
CA ASN A 10 -17.27 -19.52 -13.15
C ASN A 10 -15.82 -19.75 -13.63
N LYS A 11 -14.89 -18.84 -13.28
CA LYS A 11 -13.47 -18.89 -13.67
C LYS A 11 -13.27 -18.91 -15.18
N GLU A 12 -14.10 -18.17 -15.90
CA GLU A 12 -14.11 -18.09 -17.36
C GLU A 12 -13.20 -16.95 -17.84
N GLN A 13 -12.60 -17.14 -19.03
CA GLN A 13 -11.88 -16.08 -19.75
C GLN A 13 -10.85 -15.32 -18.89
N PRO A 14 -9.93 -16.01 -18.19
CA PRO A 14 -9.02 -15.38 -17.22
C PRO A 14 -8.23 -14.23 -17.81
N SER A 15 -7.75 -14.37 -19.05
CA SER A 15 -6.99 -13.30 -19.72
C SER A 15 -7.84 -12.07 -19.96
N ALA A 16 -9.04 -12.24 -20.49
CA ALA A 16 -9.90 -11.12 -20.84
C ALA A 16 -10.39 -10.38 -19.58
N VAL A 17 -10.66 -11.11 -18.48
CA VAL A 17 -10.96 -10.52 -17.17
C VAL A 17 -9.76 -9.76 -16.61
N GLY A 18 -8.57 -10.36 -16.63
CA GLY A 18 -7.35 -9.74 -16.13
C GLY A 18 -6.98 -8.46 -16.89
N ASP A 19 -7.06 -8.50 -18.21
CA ASP A 19 -6.82 -7.35 -19.08
C ASP A 19 -7.86 -6.25 -18.84
N CYS A 20 -9.13 -6.61 -18.62
CA CYS A 20 -10.16 -5.65 -18.24
C CYS A 20 -9.84 -4.96 -16.91
N VAL A 21 -9.35 -5.69 -15.90
CA VAL A 21 -8.97 -5.10 -14.60
C VAL A 21 -7.84 -4.08 -14.77
N LEU A 22 -6.79 -4.44 -15.52
CA LEU A 22 -5.68 -3.51 -15.77
C LEU A 22 -6.12 -2.29 -16.58
N GLN A 23 -7.00 -2.48 -17.57
CA GLN A 23 -7.57 -1.38 -18.35
C GLN A 23 -8.44 -0.44 -17.50
N THR A 24 -9.24 -0.99 -16.58
CA THR A 24 -10.04 -0.18 -15.65
C THR A 24 -9.14 0.72 -14.81
N ILE A 25 -8.04 0.19 -14.27
CA ILE A 25 -7.09 0.98 -13.48
C ILE A 25 -6.39 2.03 -14.34
N HIS A 26 -6.00 1.71 -15.58
CA HIS A 26 -5.46 2.70 -16.49
C HIS A 26 -6.44 3.85 -16.73
N ASN A 27 -7.72 3.53 -16.96
CA ASN A 27 -8.76 4.53 -17.16
C ASN A 27 -8.95 5.42 -15.93
N TRP A 28 -8.85 4.90 -14.70
CA TRP A 28 -8.90 5.71 -13.48
C TRP A 28 -7.79 6.77 -13.44
N HIS A 29 -6.57 6.45 -13.89
CA HIS A 29 -5.49 7.44 -13.97
C HIS A 29 -5.77 8.53 -15.00
N VAL A 30 -6.30 8.15 -16.17
CA VAL A 30 -6.66 9.09 -17.24
C VAL A 30 -7.80 10.01 -16.80
N GLU A 31 -8.82 9.45 -16.15
CA GLU A 31 -9.94 10.20 -15.59
C GLU A 31 -9.50 11.13 -14.47
N GLY A 32 -8.67 10.63 -13.54
CA GLY A 32 -8.09 11.45 -12.46
C GLY A 32 -7.25 12.62 -12.99
N LYS A 33 -6.43 12.40 -14.03
CA LYS A 33 -5.73 13.49 -14.74
C LYS A 33 -6.72 14.52 -15.29
N LYS A 34 -7.78 14.06 -15.95
CA LYS A 34 -8.78 14.96 -16.56
C LYS A 34 -9.42 15.85 -15.48
N ILE A 35 -9.92 15.25 -14.40
CA ILE A 35 -10.53 15.98 -13.28
C ILE A 35 -9.54 16.99 -12.68
N TYR A 36 -8.31 16.55 -12.41
CA TYR A 36 -7.27 17.42 -11.86
C TYR A 36 -6.99 18.62 -12.77
N GLU A 37 -6.86 18.42 -14.08
CA GLU A 37 -6.55 19.50 -15.02
C GLU A 37 -7.73 20.44 -15.30
N GLU A 38 -8.96 19.98 -15.13
CA GLU A 38 -10.16 20.85 -15.17
C GLU A 38 -10.17 21.83 -13.99
N GLU A 39 -9.71 21.37 -12.82
CA GLU A 39 -9.59 22.19 -11.60
C GLU A 39 -8.30 23.02 -11.56
N ASN A 40 -7.26 22.62 -12.31
CA ASN A 40 -5.92 23.22 -12.28
C ASN A 40 -5.45 23.61 -13.69
N SER A 41 -6.07 24.63 -14.29
CA SER A 41 -5.83 25.03 -15.69
C SER A 41 -4.37 25.40 -16.02
N GLN A 42 -3.57 25.79 -15.03
CA GLN A 42 -2.16 26.17 -15.19
C GLN A 42 -1.19 24.98 -15.06
N ILE A 43 -1.64 23.83 -14.54
CA ILE A 43 -0.78 22.68 -14.27
C ILE A 43 -1.26 21.50 -15.10
N LYS A 44 -0.35 20.93 -15.90
CA LYS A 44 -0.61 19.72 -16.69
C LYS A 44 0.08 18.52 -16.04
N LEU A 45 -0.69 17.48 -15.77
CA LEU A 45 -0.18 16.26 -15.14
C LEU A 45 0.38 15.32 -16.21
N ASP A 46 1.68 15.06 -16.21
CA ASP A 46 2.26 14.10 -17.15
C ASP A 46 2.20 12.66 -16.59
N LEU A 47 1.22 11.87 -17.06
CA LEU A 47 1.10 10.46 -16.66
C LEU A 47 2.27 9.60 -17.16
N SER A 48 2.94 9.98 -18.24
CA SER A 48 4.06 9.21 -18.79
C SER A 48 5.32 9.32 -17.92
N SER A 49 5.47 10.43 -17.21
CA SER A 49 6.51 10.67 -16.22
C SER A 49 6.06 10.34 -14.78
N SER A 50 4.81 9.92 -14.60
CA SER A 50 4.27 9.56 -13.28
C SER A 50 4.71 8.17 -12.86
N THR A 51 4.97 7.97 -11.57
CA THR A 51 5.48 6.70 -11.04
C THR A 51 4.78 6.28 -9.76
N TYR A 52 4.77 4.97 -9.49
CA TYR A 52 4.47 4.43 -8.18
C TYR A 52 5.74 4.32 -7.35
N LEU A 53 5.67 4.71 -6.08
CA LEU A 53 6.73 4.48 -5.12
C LEU A 53 6.40 3.25 -4.26
N CYS A 54 7.38 2.36 -4.13
CA CYS A 54 7.30 1.20 -3.26
C CYS A 54 8.40 1.29 -2.20
N VAL A 55 8.01 1.23 -0.93
CA VAL A 55 8.95 1.11 0.18
C VAL A 55 9.07 -0.36 0.55
N SER A 56 10.21 -0.95 0.25
CA SER A 56 10.57 -2.29 0.69
C SER A 56 11.32 -2.20 2.00
N TYR A 57 11.15 -3.20 2.87
CA TYR A 57 11.89 -3.28 4.12
C TYR A 57 12.33 -4.71 4.39
N ARG A 58 13.47 -4.84 5.08
CA ARG A 58 13.91 -6.13 5.61
C ARG A 58 13.12 -6.44 6.87
N GLN A 59 12.58 -7.65 6.97
CA GLN A 59 11.95 -8.08 8.21
C GLN A 59 12.97 -8.02 9.35
N GLN A 60 12.58 -7.37 10.44
CA GLN A 60 13.44 -7.23 11.61
C GLN A 60 13.61 -8.61 12.26
N CYS A 61 14.85 -9.06 12.43
CA CYS A 61 15.22 -10.15 13.32
C CYS A 61 15.66 -9.54 14.66
N ASP A 62 15.56 -10.29 15.75
CA ASP A 62 15.93 -9.79 17.07
C ASP A 62 17.35 -9.20 17.02
N GLN A 63 17.45 -7.92 17.42
CA GLN A 63 18.67 -7.08 17.48
C GLN A 63 19.06 -6.28 16.23
N ASP A 64 18.46 -6.48 15.06
CA ASP A 64 18.78 -5.68 13.87
C ASP A 64 17.94 -4.40 13.76
N VAL A 65 18.54 -3.32 13.25
CA VAL A 65 17.83 -2.11 12.82
C VAL A 65 17.10 -2.42 11.51
N ARG A 66 15.83 -1.99 11.38
CA ARG A 66 15.05 -2.22 10.17
C ARG A 66 15.62 -1.38 9.03
N GLN A 67 15.99 -2.06 7.95
CA GLN A 67 16.49 -1.45 6.72
C GLN A 67 15.35 -1.27 5.71
N TYR A 68 15.41 -0.16 4.98
CA TYR A 68 14.42 0.26 4.00
C TYR A 68 15.09 0.57 2.66
N GLN A 69 14.33 0.41 1.58
CA GLN A 69 14.73 0.82 0.24
C GLN A 69 13.52 1.29 -0.54
N ILE A 70 13.65 2.45 -1.20
CA ILE A 70 12.61 3.02 -2.05
C ILE A 70 12.88 2.61 -3.49
N HIS A 71 11.84 2.14 -4.17
CA HIS A 71 11.84 1.85 -5.59
C HIS A 71 10.77 2.69 -6.29
N SER A 72 11.04 3.13 -7.51
CA SER A 72 10.01 3.70 -8.38
C SER A 72 9.71 2.80 -9.58
N PHE A 73 8.44 2.74 -9.97
CA PHE A 73 7.96 1.95 -11.10
C PHE A 73 7.08 2.81 -12.01
N PRO A 74 7.06 2.55 -13.32
CA PRO A 74 6.19 3.27 -14.23
C PRO A 74 4.71 3.07 -13.85
N LEU A 75 3.87 4.06 -14.15
CA LEU A 75 2.43 3.94 -13.97
C LEU A 75 1.80 2.86 -14.88
N VAL A 76 2.45 2.61 -16.03
CA VAL A 76 2.04 1.59 -17.00
C VAL A 76 2.46 0.21 -16.49
N PHE A 77 1.49 -0.69 -16.37
CA PHE A 77 1.74 -2.08 -15.98
C PHE A 77 2.46 -2.86 -17.07
N PRO A 78 3.31 -3.84 -16.70
CA PRO A 78 3.92 -4.74 -17.67
C PRO A 78 2.85 -5.57 -18.38
N LYS A 79 3.12 -5.95 -19.63
CA LYS A 79 2.26 -6.89 -20.36
C LYS A 79 2.21 -8.22 -19.61
N VAL A 80 1.01 -8.65 -19.23
CA VAL A 80 0.77 -9.95 -18.62
C VAL A 80 0.59 -10.98 -19.73
N ASP A 81 1.40 -12.03 -19.71
CA ASP A 81 1.36 -13.06 -20.76
C ASP A 81 0.38 -14.19 -20.43
N ARG A 82 0.11 -14.39 -19.14
CA ARG A 82 -0.76 -15.48 -18.67
C ARG A 82 -1.52 -15.08 -17.43
N TRP A 83 -2.82 -15.33 -17.46
CA TRP A 83 -3.73 -15.16 -16.33
C TRP A 83 -4.31 -16.51 -15.89
N ILE A 84 -4.32 -16.79 -14.59
CA ILE A 84 -4.79 -18.07 -14.04
C ILE A 84 -5.62 -17.84 -12.78
N TYR A 85 -6.80 -18.45 -12.71
CA TYR A 85 -7.56 -18.55 -11.47
C TYR A 85 -6.88 -19.53 -10.49
N SER A 86 -6.49 -19.03 -9.31
CA SER A 86 -5.86 -19.83 -8.26
C SER A 86 -6.48 -19.49 -6.91
N GLY A 87 -7.17 -20.46 -6.30
CA GLY A 87 -7.94 -20.23 -5.08
C GLY A 87 -9.02 -19.17 -5.30
N ARG A 88 -8.92 -18.06 -4.56
CA ARG A 88 -9.84 -16.91 -4.62
C ARG A 88 -9.33 -15.76 -5.51
N ALA A 89 -8.17 -15.91 -6.13
CA ALA A 89 -7.52 -14.85 -6.89
C ALA A 89 -7.46 -15.20 -8.39
N LEU A 90 -7.48 -14.16 -9.22
CA LEU A 90 -7.00 -14.20 -10.60
C LEU A 90 -5.54 -13.72 -10.59
N ARG A 91 -4.61 -14.58 -11.03
CA ARG A 91 -3.17 -14.36 -10.95
C ARG A 91 -2.55 -14.04 -12.30
N GLY A 92 -1.74 -12.99 -12.39
CA GLY A 92 -1.02 -12.60 -13.59
C GLY A 92 0.46 -12.99 -13.55
N TYR A 93 0.98 -13.50 -14.66
CA TYR A 93 2.37 -13.92 -14.84
C TYR A 93 2.98 -13.28 -16.09
N VAL A 94 4.30 -13.07 -16.07
CA VAL A 94 5.09 -12.58 -17.20
C VAL A 94 6.08 -13.64 -17.67
N SER A 95 6.36 -13.68 -18.97
CA SER A 95 7.24 -14.66 -19.60
C SER A 95 8.68 -14.54 -19.12
N LYS A 96 9.11 -13.33 -18.71
CA LYS A 96 10.44 -13.10 -18.14
C LYS A 96 10.63 -13.82 -16.79
N ASP A 97 9.55 -14.26 -16.12
CA ASP A 97 9.62 -15.06 -14.89
C ASP A 97 8.32 -15.86 -14.70
N PRO A 98 8.13 -16.96 -15.46
CA PRO A 98 6.84 -17.63 -15.62
C PRO A 98 6.33 -18.30 -14.34
N GLY A 99 7.21 -18.48 -13.34
CA GLY A 99 6.90 -19.05 -12.03
C GLY A 99 6.50 -18.03 -10.96
N LYS A 100 6.69 -16.73 -11.21
CA LYS A 100 6.39 -15.68 -10.23
C LYS A 100 5.15 -14.90 -10.61
N VAL A 101 4.26 -14.78 -9.63
CA VAL A 101 3.05 -13.97 -9.71
C VAL A 101 3.46 -12.50 -9.63
N ILE A 102 2.99 -11.71 -10.59
CA ILE A 102 3.15 -10.24 -10.54
C ILE A 102 1.85 -9.53 -10.19
N PHE A 103 0.70 -10.17 -10.39
CA PHE A 103 -0.61 -9.64 -10.00
C PHE A 103 -1.42 -10.70 -9.27
N ASP A 104 -2.06 -10.31 -8.18
CA ASP A 104 -3.20 -11.02 -7.60
C ASP A 104 -4.41 -10.10 -7.60
N TRP A 105 -5.51 -10.51 -8.24
CA TRP A 105 -6.79 -9.81 -8.16
C TRP A 105 -7.84 -10.62 -7.42
N TYR A 106 -8.45 -10.01 -6.40
CA TYR A 106 -9.46 -10.64 -5.54
C TYR A 106 -10.86 -10.08 -5.83
N GLY A 107 -11.44 -10.49 -6.96
CA GLY A 107 -12.73 -9.96 -7.44
C GLY A 107 -13.90 -10.10 -6.46
N LEU A 108 -13.92 -11.16 -5.64
CA LEU A 108 -14.99 -11.43 -4.66
C LEU A 108 -14.66 -10.92 -3.24
N SER A 109 -13.59 -10.15 -3.07
CA SER A 109 -13.16 -9.63 -1.77
C SER A 109 -12.83 -8.14 -1.86
N GLY A 110 -13.82 -7.36 -2.30
CA GLY A 110 -13.69 -5.91 -2.45
C GLY A 110 -12.92 -5.45 -3.68
N GLY A 111 -12.66 -6.34 -4.65
CA GLY A 111 -12.02 -5.98 -5.92
C GLY A 111 -10.55 -5.60 -5.80
N GLN A 112 -9.87 -5.97 -4.70
CA GLN A 112 -8.48 -5.59 -4.44
C GLN A 112 -7.55 -6.19 -5.51
N LEU A 113 -6.78 -5.33 -6.17
CA LEU A 113 -5.60 -5.72 -6.96
C LEU A 113 -4.34 -5.52 -6.14
N LYS A 114 -3.49 -6.55 -6.09
CA LYS A 114 -2.13 -6.48 -5.56
C LYS A 114 -1.15 -6.62 -6.71
N TYR A 115 -0.24 -5.65 -6.83
CA TYR A 115 0.83 -5.66 -7.80
C TYR A 115 2.17 -5.90 -7.10
N TYR A 116 2.96 -6.83 -7.61
CA TYR A 116 4.25 -7.26 -7.08
C TYR A 116 5.35 -6.98 -8.11
N PRO A 117 5.72 -5.71 -8.33
CA PRO A 117 6.82 -5.39 -9.23
C PRO A 117 8.14 -5.97 -8.71
N ARG A 118 9.04 -6.32 -9.63
CA ARG A 118 10.38 -6.79 -9.24
C ARG A 118 11.29 -5.59 -9.04
N ALA A 119 12.07 -5.59 -7.96
CA ALA A 119 13.07 -4.55 -7.71
C ALA A 119 14.03 -4.33 -8.90
N VAL A 120 14.40 -5.41 -9.62
CA VAL A 120 15.26 -5.34 -10.82
C VAL A 120 14.65 -4.61 -12.01
N ASP A 121 13.34 -4.39 -12.03
CA ASP A 121 12.64 -3.64 -13.08
C ASP A 121 12.31 -2.19 -12.63
N ALA A 122 12.83 -1.74 -11.48
CA ALA A 122 12.59 -0.38 -11.00
C ALA A 122 13.29 0.66 -11.88
N LEU A 123 12.65 1.81 -12.09
CA LEU A 123 13.25 2.97 -12.79
C LEU A 123 14.32 3.63 -11.93
N PHE A 124 14.07 3.67 -10.62
CA PHE A 124 14.99 4.16 -9.61
C PHE A 124 14.97 3.22 -8.41
N SER A 125 16.14 3.03 -7.81
CA SER A 125 16.30 2.38 -6.52
C SER A 125 17.17 3.27 -5.64
N SER A 126 16.68 3.60 -4.44
CA SER A 126 17.50 4.32 -3.48
C SER A 126 18.64 3.42 -2.98
N GLN A 127 19.64 4.04 -2.35
CA GLN A 127 20.48 3.31 -1.41
C GLN A 127 19.61 2.75 -0.28
N ILE A 128 20.08 1.68 0.36
CA ILE A 128 19.45 1.16 1.57
C ILE A 128 19.68 2.19 2.68
N PHE A 129 18.62 2.47 3.45
CA PHE A 129 18.67 3.41 4.56
C PHE A 129 17.94 2.86 5.78
N GLU A 130 18.22 3.48 6.92
CA GLU A 130 17.57 3.20 8.20
C GLU A 130 16.75 4.42 8.60
N LEU A 131 15.64 4.18 9.30
CA LEU A 131 14.86 5.27 9.89
C LEU A 131 15.34 5.53 11.31
N GLU A 132 15.23 6.79 11.74
CA GLU A 132 15.41 7.13 13.15
C GLU A 132 14.46 6.29 14.01
N THR A 133 14.97 5.77 15.13
CA THR A 133 14.11 5.07 16.07
C THR A 133 13.17 6.09 16.70
N PRO A 134 11.84 5.98 16.50
CA PRO A 134 10.92 6.95 17.08
C PRO A 134 11.05 6.89 18.59
N LYS A 135 10.98 8.06 19.25
CA LYS A 135 10.85 8.12 20.70
C LYS A 135 9.64 7.26 21.07
N ARG A 136 9.84 6.29 21.96
CA ARG A 136 8.72 5.56 22.56
C ARG A 136 8.05 6.51 23.53
N LEU A 137 7.08 7.25 23.02
CA LEU A 137 6.18 8.06 23.84
C LEU A 137 5.21 7.09 24.50
N ASP A 138 5.14 7.13 25.82
CA ASP A 138 4.07 6.47 26.53
C ASP A 138 2.73 7.19 26.25
N THR A 139 1.62 6.59 26.69
CA THR A 139 0.30 7.21 26.46
C THR A 139 0.18 8.58 27.14
N PHE A 140 0.86 8.79 28.28
CA PHE A 140 0.84 10.06 29.02
C PHE A 140 1.65 11.15 28.32
N ASP A 141 2.82 10.81 27.78
CA ASP A 141 3.64 11.69 26.95
C ASP A 141 2.79 12.23 25.77
N ARG A 142 2.04 11.33 25.11
CA ARG A 142 1.15 11.74 24.01
C ARG A 142 0.00 12.62 24.48
N VAL A 143 -0.63 12.30 25.60
CA VAL A 143 -1.74 13.11 26.15
C VAL A 143 -1.26 14.51 26.51
N HIS A 144 -0.08 14.63 27.10
CA HIS A 144 0.53 15.91 27.44
C HIS A 144 0.86 16.74 26.19
N ASP A 145 1.35 16.11 25.13
CA ASP A 145 1.67 16.80 23.87
C ASP A 145 0.43 17.25 23.08
N TYR A 146 -0.62 16.43 23.03
CA TYR A 146 -1.84 16.75 22.26
C TYR A 146 -2.86 17.62 23.03
N TRP A 147 -2.93 17.48 24.35
CA TRP A 147 -3.85 18.23 25.22
C TRP A 147 -3.12 18.81 26.43
N PRO A 148 -2.23 19.81 26.21
CA PRO A 148 -1.39 20.35 27.27
C PRO A 148 -2.21 20.97 28.42
N ASP A 149 -3.41 21.50 28.15
CA ASP A 149 -4.26 22.14 29.16
C ASP A 149 -5.05 21.14 30.03
N ASP A 150 -5.39 19.95 29.51
CA ASP A 150 -6.11 18.89 30.24
C ASP A 150 -5.17 17.93 31.00
N SER A 151 -3.89 17.92 30.62
CA SER A 151 -2.87 17.03 31.21
C SER A 151 -2.67 17.24 32.71
N ARG A 152 -2.92 18.45 33.23
CA ARG A 152 -2.81 18.77 34.67
C ARG A 152 -3.85 18.05 35.51
N MET A 153 -5.09 17.90 35.01
CA MET A 153 -6.17 17.24 35.75
C MET A 153 -5.98 15.71 35.85
N ILE A 154 -5.41 15.09 34.81
CA ILE A 154 -5.17 13.65 34.77
C ILE A 154 -4.00 13.27 35.72
N THR A 155 -2.97 14.11 35.79
CA THR A 155 -1.79 13.86 36.62
C THR A 155 -2.11 13.97 38.12
N GLU A 156 -2.95 14.94 38.52
CA GLU A 156 -3.42 15.09 39.90
C GLU A 156 -4.37 13.96 40.34
N GLY A 157 -5.24 13.48 39.45
CA GLY A 157 -6.13 12.35 39.73
C GLY A 157 -5.39 11.01 39.94
N LEU A 158 -4.29 10.78 39.23
CA LEU A 158 -3.49 9.54 39.33
C LEU A 158 -2.50 9.52 40.51
N LEU A 159 -1.96 10.68 40.91
CA LEU A 159 -1.19 10.81 42.16
C LEU A 159 -2.06 10.48 43.39
N GLY A 160 -3.33 10.87 43.37
CA GLY A 160 -4.32 10.47 44.38
C GLY A 160 -4.54 8.95 44.42
N PHE A 161 -4.61 8.28 43.27
CA PHE A 161 -4.77 6.82 43.20
C PHE A 161 -3.53 6.05 43.67
N LYS A 162 -2.31 6.49 43.34
CA LYS A 162 -1.08 5.84 43.82
C LYS A 162 -0.92 5.92 45.35
N HIS A 163 -1.37 7.01 45.98
CA HIS A 163 -1.36 7.14 47.45
C HIS A 163 -2.44 6.31 48.16
N GLN A 164 -3.53 5.95 47.49
CA GLN A 164 -4.55 5.07 48.07
C GLN A 164 -4.14 3.60 48.09
N VAL A 165 -3.40 3.14 47.07
CA VAL A 165 -2.94 1.73 47.01
C VAL A 165 -1.81 1.44 48.01
N GLN A 166 -0.97 2.42 48.34
CA GLN A 166 0.09 2.26 49.36
C GLN A 166 -0.41 2.29 50.82
N ARG A 167 -1.69 2.61 51.07
CA ARG A 167 -2.30 2.54 52.41
C ARG A 167 -3.08 1.25 52.66
N LEU A 168 -3.09 0.32 51.70
CA LEU A 168 -3.83 -0.95 51.74
C LEU A 168 -2.91 -2.18 51.72
N ILE A 169 -1.61 -2.02 52.03
CA ILE A 169 -0.66 -3.12 52.26
C ILE A 169 -0.07 -2.96 53.67
#